data_AF-A0AAN8GYW2-F1
#
_entry.id   AF-A0AAN8GYW2-F1
#
_cell.length_a   1.000
_cell.length_b   1.000
_cell.length_c   1.000
_cell.angle_alpha   90.00
_cell.angle_beta   90.00
_cell.angle_gamma   90.00
#
_symmetry.space_group_name_H-M   'P 1'
#
loop_
_entity.id
_entity.type
_entity.pdbx_description
1 polymer ?
#
loop_
_entity_poly.entity_id
_entity_poly.type
_entity_poly.pdbx_seq_one_letter_code
_entity_poly.pdbx_strand_id
1 'polypeptide(L)'
;MKTRSLYSEIIFNLSPTNNISEAFKRFGCSDGDDSVLVVFIHNEDESQLLADLTARVSGRQVPVEEVSSLTDHAKVKKLYKVTQEEEKSGTLLDAVVCRMAAKDVM
;
A
#
# COMPACT_ATOMS: atom_id res chain seq x y z
N MET A 1 -13.19 -11.22 6.09
CA MET A 1 -12.80 -10.24 5.05
C MET A 1 -13.91 -9.22 4.91
N LYS A 2 -13.56 -7.94 4.79
CA LYS A 2 -14.52 -6.84 4.60
C LYS A 2 -14.82 -6.60 3.12
N THR A 3 -13.88 -6.95 2.24
CA THR A 3 -13.99 -6.80 0.78
C THR A 3 -14.27 -8.14 0.08
N ARG A 4 -14.45 -8.10 -1.25
CA ARG A 4 -14.91 -9.26 -2.06
C ARG A 4 -13.79 -10.19 -2.55
N SER A 5 -12.53 -9.77 -2.49
CA SER A 5 -11.38 -10.58 -2.91
C SER A 5 -10.18 -10.36 -2.00
N LEU A 6 -9.22 -11.30 -2.05
CA LEU A 6 -7.96 -11.20 -1.33
C LEU A 6 -7.19 -9.93 -1.71
N TYR A 7 -7.12 -9.62 -3.01
CA TYR A 7 -6.42 -8.43 -3.51
C TYR A 7 -7.07 -7.13 -3.06
N SER A 8 -8.41 -7.07 -3.04
CA SER A 8 -9.11 -5.91 -2.48
C SER A 8 -8.88 -5.77 -0.98
N GLU A 9 -8.70 -6.88 -0.27
CA GLU A 9 -8.44 -6.88 1.17
C GLU A 9 -7.04 -6.33 1.48
N ILE A 10 -6.04 -6.63 0.65
CA ILE A 10 -4.68 -6.07 0.78
C ILE A 10 -4.73 -4.54 0.72
N ILE A 11 -5.37 -3.98 -0.32
CA ILE A 11 -5.50 -2.53 -0.48
C ILE A 11 -6.30 -1.92 0.68
N PHE A 12 -7.41 -2.55 1.07
CA PHE A 12 -8.22 -2.10 2.20
C PHE A 12 -7.43 -2.11 3.53
N ASN A 13 -6.55 -3.07 3.73
CA ASN A 13 -5.74 -3.20 4.94
C ASN A 13 -4.64 -2.16 5.09
N LEU A 14 -4.25 -1.49 4.00
CA LEU A 14 -3.39 -0.32 4.06
C LEU A 14 -4.13 0.92 4.61
N SER A 15 -5.46 0.99 4.50
CA SER A 15 -6.20 2.18 4.97
C SER A 15 -6.27 2.27 6.49
N PRO A 16 -6.10 3.48 7.08
CA PRO A 16 -6.37 3.71 8.50
C PRO A 16 -7.87 3.85 8.82
N THR A 17 -8.76 3.70 7.84
CA THR A 17 -10.22 3.84 8.00
C THR A 17 -10.96 2.65 7.39
N ASN A 18 -12.22 2.46 7.82
CA ASN A 18 -13.11 1.41 7.30
C ASN A 18 -13.84 1.78 6.00
N ASN A 19 -13.51 2.91 5.37
CA ASN A 19 -14.13 3.31 4.11
C ASN A 19 -13.43 2.62 2.93
N ILE A 20 -14.06 1.56 2.41
CA ILE A 20 -13.52 0.78 1.29
C ILE A 20 -13.25 1.66 0.06
N SER A 21 -14.21 2.49 -0.33
CA SER A 21 -14.07 3.36 -1.51
C SER A 21 -12.91 4.36 -1.35
N GLU A 22 -12.74 4.92 -0.15
CA GLU A 22 -11.60 5.79 0.13
C GLU A 22 -10.27 5.03 0.10
N ALA A 23 -10.22 3.82 0.66
CA ALA A 23 -9.03 2.98 0.62
C ALA A 23 -8.56 2.75 -0.83
N PHE A 24 -9.47 2.36 -1.72
CA PHE A 24 -9.15 2.21 -3.15
C PHE A 24 -8.70 3.51 -3.81
N LYS A 25 -9.35 4.64 -3.48
CA LYS A 25 -8.97 5.94 -4.03
C LYS A 25 -7.59 6.43 -3.56
N ARG A 26 -7.17 6.05 -2.35
CA ARG A 26 -5.92 6.52 -1.72
C ARG A 26 -4.73 5.59 -1.95
N PHE A 27 -4.97 4.29 -1.96
CA PHE A 27 -3.94 3.24 -2.00
C PHE A 27 -3.96 2.40 -3.28
N GLY A 28 -5.04 2.48 -4.07
CA GLY A 28 -5.06 1.91 -5.43
C GLY A 28 -4.35 2.83 -6.42
N CYS A 29 -4.04 2.30 -7.60
CA CYS A 29 -3.46 3.07 -8.70
C CYS A 29 -4.49 4.03 -9.33
N SER A 30 -4.00 5.15 -9.83
CA SER A 30 -4.74 6.18 -10.55
C SER A 30 -4.07 6.49 -11.90
N ASP A 31 -4.82 7.06 -12.85
CA ASP A 31 -4.33 7.35 -14.21
C ASP A 31 -3.13 8.33 -14.26
N GLY A 32 -2.86 9.05 -13.17
CA GLY A 32 -1.74 9.99 -13.06
C GLY A 32 -0.52 9.44 -12.30
N ASP A 33 -0.50 8.15 -11.96
CA ASP A 33 0.62 7.55 -11.23
C ASP A 33 1.74 7.13 -12.21
N ASP A 34 2.93 7.69 -12.03
CA ASP A 34 4.13 7.35 -12.81
C ASP A 34 4.90 6.14 -12.25
N SER A 35 4.47 5.62 -11.10
CA SER A 35 5.10 4.50 -10.41
C SER A 35 4.04 3.64 -9.74
N VAL A 36 4.10 2.33 -9.95
CA VAL A 36 3.11 1.38 -9.44
C VAL A 36 3.80 0.26 -8.67
N LEU A 37 3.27 -0.08 -7.50
CA LEU A 37 3.65 -1.28 -6.75
C LEU A 37 2.61 -2.36 -7.02
N VAL A 38 3.02 -3.44 -7.69
CA VAL A 38 2.15 -4.58 -7.97
C VAL A 38 2.37 -5.65 -6.91
N VAL A 39 1.29 -6.07 -6.25
CA VAL A 39 1.31 -7.15 -5.25
C VAL A 39 0.53 -8.33 -5.80
N PHE A 40 1.14 -9.50 -5.80
CA PHE A 40 0.54 -10.74 -6.29
C PHE A 40 0.83 -11.89 -5.32
N ILE A 41 -0.15 -12.77 -5.11
CA ILE A 41 -0.03 -13.92 -4.21
C ILE A 41 -0.13 -15.17 -5.08
N HIS A 42 0.93 -15.98 -5.07
CA HIS A 42 1.05 -17.15 -5.93
C HIS A 42 1.87 -18.26 -5.26
N ASN A 43 1.75 -19.47 -5.80
CA ASN A 43 2.63 -20.58 -5.41
C ASN A 43 3.96 -20.50 -6.15
N GLU A 44 5.04 -21.02 -5.56
CA GLU A 44 6.39 -20.94 -6.14
C GLU A 44 6.49 -21.51 -7.57
N ASP A 45 5.64 -22.49 -7.91
CA ASP A 45 5.66 -23.18 -9.21
C ASP A 45 5.01 -22.39 -10.37
N GLU A 46 4.46 -21.20 -10.13
CA GLU A 46 3.68 -20.42 -11.09
C GLU A 46 4.51 -19.40 -11.89
N SER A 47 5.69 -19.79 -12.39
CA SER A 47 6.64 -18.88 -13.06
C SER A 47 6.08 -18.19 -14.32
N GLN A 48 5.21 -18.85 -15.08
CA GLN A 48 4.59 -18.27 -16.29
C GLN A 48 3.69 -17.07 -15.98
N LEU A 49 3.05 -17.08 -14.81
CA LEU A 49 2.11 -16.06 -14.38
C LEU A 49 2.81 -14.72 -14.09
N LEU A 50 4.03 -14.77 -13.55
CA LEU A 50 4.86 -13.59 -13.32
C LEU A 50 5.28 -12.92 -14.65
N ALA A 51 5.63 -13.72 -15.65
CA ALA A 51 5.99 -13.20 -16.98
C ALA A 51 4.79 -12.50 -17.64
N ASP A 52 3.61 -13.12 -17.59
CA ASP A 52 2.38 -12.56 -18.15
C ASP A 52 1.95 -11.28 -17.43
N LEU A 53 2.11 -11.19 -16.11
CA LEU A 53 1.83 -9.99 -15.32
C LEU A 53 2.78 -8.85 -15.67
N THR A 54 4.08 -9.15 -15.77
CA THR A 54 5.09 -8.16 -16.12
C THR A 54 4.83 -7.58 -17.52
N ALA A 55 4.42 -8.43 -18.47
CA ALA A 55 4.09 -8.00 -19.83
C ALA A 55 2.87 -7.06 -19.92
N ARG A 56 2.01 -7.01 -18.89
CA ARG A 56 0.85 -6.09 -18.84
C ARG A 56 1.21 -4.69 -18.34
N VAL A 57 2.37 -4.53 -17.71
CA VAL A 57 2.82 -3.24 -17.17
C VAL A 57 3.76 -2.60 -18.17
N SER A 58 3.30 -1.55 -18.85
CA SER A 58 4.14 -0.74 -19.73
C SER A 58 5.03 0.19 -18.89
N GLY A 59 6.19 -0.32 -18.46
CA GLY A 59 7.14 0.45 -17.65
C GLY A 59 8.46 -0.27 -17.45
N ARG A 60 9.27 0.26 -16.52
CA ARG A 60 10.53 -0.33 -16.10
C ARG A 60 10.40 -0.91 -14.70
N GLN A 61 10.54 -2.22 -14.57
CA GLN A 61 10.64 -2.85 -13.26
C GLN A 61 11.93 -2.42 -12.57
N VAL A 62 11.83 -2.07 -11.29
CA VAL A 62 12.94 -1.67 -10.43
C VAL A 62 12.97 -2.54 -9.16
N PRO A 63 14.13 -2.65 -8.48
CA PRO A 63 14.23 -3.33 -7.19
C PRO A 63 13.28 -2.72 -6.14
N VAL A 64 12.75 -3.54 -5.24
CA VAL A 64 11.76 -3.11 -4.23
C VAL A 64 12.35 -2.13 -3.21
N GLU A 65 13.67 -2.16 -3.03
CA GLU A 65 14.41 -1.27 -2.15
C GLU A 65 14.27 0.21 -2.58
N GLU A 66 14.03 0.47 -3.87
CA GLU A 66 13.81 1.81 -4.41
C GLU A 66 12.48 2.44 -3.96
N VAL A 67 11.54 1.67 -3.40
CA VAL A 67 10.25 2.20 -2.89
C VAL A 67 10.46 3.34 -1.88
N SER A 68 11.50 3.25 -1.06
CA SER A 68 11.85 4.30 -0.10
C SER A 68 12.13 5.65 -0.77
N SER A 69 12.76 5.64 -1.95
CA SER A 69 13.08 6.84 -2.74
C SER A 69 11.86 7.43 -3.46
N LEU A 70 10.84 6.60 -3.75
CA LEU A 70 9.60 6.99 -4.40
C LEU A 70 8.53 7.46 -3.39
N THR A 71 8.78 7.30 -2.08
CA THR A 71 7.78 7.56 -1.04
C THR A 71 7.73 9.02 -0.64
N ASP A 72 6.56 9.65 -0.83
CA ASP A 72 6.25 10.96 -0.24
C ASP A 72 5.91 10.81 1.25
N HIS A 73 6.93 11.00 2.09
CA HIS A 73 6.81 10.87 3.54
C HIS A 73 5.86 11.91 4.15
N ALA A 74 5.74 13.10 3.56
CA ALA A 74 4.82 14.13 4.05
C ALA A 74 3.36 13.73 3.78
N LYS A 75 3.08 13.16 2.60
CA LYS A 75 1.77 12.61 2.25
C LYS A 75 1.41 11.43 3.14
N VAL A 76 2.35 10.52 3.43
CA VAL A 76 2.13 9.40 4.38
C VAL A 76 1.77 9.93 5.77
N LYS A 77 2.58 10.83 6.35
CA LYS A 77 2.29 11.42 7.67
C LYS A 77 0.91 12.07 7.73
N LYS A 78 0.56 12.84 6.70
CA LYS A 78 -0.75 13.50 6.59
C LYS A 78 -1.90 12.48 6.50
N LEU A 79 -1.74 11.43 5.70
CA LEU A 79 -2.76 10.39 5.49
C LEU A 79 -3.05 9.64 6.79
N TYR A 80 -2.00 9.25 7.52
CA TYR A 80 -2.10 8.51 8.78
C TYR A 80 -2.23 9.40 10.01
N LYS A 81 -2.32 10.72 9.82
CA LYS A 81 -2.46 11.74 10.89
C LYS A 81 -1.36 11.65 11.95
N VAL A 82 -0.13 11.38 11.51
CA VAL A 82 1.04 11.30 12.39
C VAL A 82 1.43 12.71 12.84
N THR A 83 1.52 12.90 14.15
CA THR A 83 1.89 14.18 14.78
C THR A 83 3.39 14.29 15.01
N GLN A 84 3.92 15.52 15.10
CA GLN A 84 5.33 15.75 15.38
C GLN A 84 5.77 15.21 16.75
N GLU A 85 4.87 15.12 17.74
CA GLU A 85 5.19 14.56 19.05
C GLU A 85 5.33 13.02 18.99
N GLU A 86 4.51 12.34 18.18
CA GLU A 86 4.65 10.90 17.95
C GLU A 86 6.01 10.57 17.30
N GLU A 87 6.52 11.44 16.42
CA GLU A 87 7.83 11.26 15.78
C GLU A 87 9.01 11.32 16.76
N LYS A 88 8.84 11.92 17.94
CA LYS A 88 9.87 11.94 18.99
C LYS A 88 9.90 10.63 19.79
N SER A 89 8.81 9.88 19.77
CA SER A 89 8.59 8.74 20.67
C SER A 89 8.62 7.37 19.95
N GLY A 90 8.60 7.36 18.62
CA GLY A 90 8.63 6.14 17.81
C GLY A 90 8.94 6.42 16.34
N THR A 91 8.85 5.40 15.49
CA THR A 91 9.09 5.55 14.06
C THR A 91 7.80 5.83 13.28
N LEU A 92 7.94 6.36 12.07
CA LEU A 92 6.79 6.51 11.15
C LEU A 92 6.12 5.17 10.87
N LEU A 93 6.90 4.09 10.77
CA LEU A 93 6.38 2.75 10.54
C LEU A 93 5.49 2.29 11.69
N ASP A 94 5.90 2.52 12.93
CA ASP A 94 5.11 2.16 14.12
C ASP A 94 3.75 2.86 14.12
N ALA A 95 3.74 4.15 13.78
CA ALA A 95 2.50 4.93 13.68
C ALA A 95 1.59 4.38 12.57
N VAL A 96 2.13 4.10 11.39
CA VAL A 96 1.38 3.55 10.25
C VAL A 96 0.76 2.18 10.62
N VAL A 97 1.57 1.25 11.13
CA VAL A 97 1.13 -0.09 11.51
C VAL A 97 0.06 -0.02 12.60
N CYS A 98 0.24 0.83 13.61
CA CYS A 98 -0.75 1.04 14.67
C CYS A 98 -2.10 1.50 14.11
N ARG A 99 -2.10 2.49 13.20
CA ARG A 99 -3.34 2.99 12.59
C ARG A 99 -4.02 1.96 11.70
N MET A 100 -3.25 1.18 10.95
CA MET A 100 -3.79 0.06 10.16
C MET A 100 -4.46 -1.00 11.03
N ALA A 101 -3.80 -1.38 12.14
CA ALA A 101 -4.30 -2.40 13.06
C ALA A 101 -5.51 -1.95 13.89
N ALA A 102 -5.51 -0.68 14.33
CA ALA A 102 -6.55 -0.14 15.21
C ALA A 102 -7.82 0.31 14.47
N LYS A 103 -7.83 0.35 13.12
CA LYS A 103 -8.95 0.90 12.33
C LYS A 103 -10.31 0.25 12.61
N ASP A 104 -10.35 -1.00 13.05
CA ASP A 104 -11.60 -1.72 13.38
C ASP A 104 -12.06 -1.49 14.83
N VAL A 105 -11.23 -0.89 15.69
CA VAL A 105 -11.51 -0.61 17.11
C VAL A 105 -11.80 0.88 17.35
N MET A 106 -11.28 1.75 16.47
CA MET A 106 -11.43 3.21 16.54
C MET A 106 -12.69 3.74 15.88
#